data_AF-W6NFX1-F1
#
_entry.id   AF-W6NFX1-F1
#
_cell.length_a   1.000
_cell.length_b   1.000
_cell.length_c   1.000
_cell.angle_alpha   90.00
_cell.angle_beta   90.00
_cell.angle_gamma   90.00
#
_symmetry.space_group_name_H-M   'P 1'
#
loop_
_entity.id
_entity.type
_entity.pdbx_description
1 polymer ?
#
loop_
_entity_poly.entity_id
_entity_poly.type
_entity_poly.pdbx_seq_one_letter_code
_entity_poly.pdbx_strand_id
1 'polypeptide(L)'
;MTDWPRLADQQWVQETNRRVEAQESHRSTLVSVETTDENALHSLDSTLKKTTAFMKKLKTLSAASIPSLIDELSRLNLSKFVEEMAAGIAETKLKPSDVIPIVDLCVAIASRYPKFSELILAEIRKGLPLKRADKISNPAKLRIDVRLLCELILCGVVGKEGLQTLGATLSYICITDKGEHSNVGLICSLCRPVGWQIAGIVPSPEASEGVSVEEGDLKVNEAITPEHRKVVNDLFSNYHTGLIRHLEKACAVMNVVQKKVKRHERTRGATLQAFS
;
A
#
# COMPACT_ATOMS: atom_id res chain seq x y z
N MET A 1 -11.48 -30.86 13.86
CA MET A 1 -12.52 -29.88 13.51
C MET A 1 -12.92 -29.23 14.83
N THR A 2 -12.02 -28.42 15.38
CA THR A 2 -12.08 -27.96 16.78
C THR A 2 -11.04 -26.86 16.91
N ASP A 3 -11.50 -25.62 16.72
CA ASP A 3 -11.07 -24.41 17.43
C ASP A 3 -11.92 -23.26 16.87
N TRP A 4 -13.05 -23.01 17.53
CA TRP A 4 -14.03 -21.99 17.20
C TRP A 4 -14.54 -21.39 18.51
N PRO A 5 -14.27 -20.11 18.78
CA PRO A 5 -14.76 -18.98 17.98
C PRO A 5 -13.65 -18.17 17.27
N ARG A 6 -14.05 -17.41 16.24
CA ARG A 6 -13.18 -16.63 15.32
C ARG A 6 -12.46 -15.46 16.00
N LEU A 7 -11.30 -15.70 16.60
CA LEU A 7 -10.38 -14.65 17.04
C LEU A 7 -9.95 -13.68 15.92
N ALA A 8 -10.01 -14.09 14.65
CA ALA A 8 -9.45 -13.34 13.51
C ALA A 8 -10.19 -12.02 13.19
N ASP A 9 -11.52 -11.95 13.38
CA ASP A 9 -12.30 -10.75 13.05
C ASP A 9 -12.06 -9.66 14.11
N GLN A 10 -12.10 -10.03 15.40
CA GLN A 10 -11.77 -9.11 16.50
C GLN A 10 -10.31 -8.65 16.46
N GLN A 11 -9.37 -9.55 16.17
CA GLN A 11 -7.96 -9.18 16.01
C GLN A 11 -7.76 -8.22 14.84
N TRP A 12 -8.49 -8.42 13.72
CA TRP A 12 -8.42 -7.50 12.59
C TRP A 12 -8.99 -6.12 12.92
N VAL A 13 -10.13 -6.04 13.61
CA VAL A 13 -10.72 -4.77 14.08
C VAL A 13 -9.74 -4.06 15.02
N GLN A 14 -9.20 -4.75 16.02
CA GLN A 14 -8.24 -4.18 16.96
C GLN A 14 -6.97 -3.67 16.26
N GLU A 15 -6.40 -4.46 15.36
CA GLU A 15 -5.21 -4.08 14.59
C GLU A 15 -5.50 -2.91 13.63
N THR A 16 -6.68 -2.86 13.04
CA THR A 16 -7.11 -1.75 12.18
C THR A 16 -7.29 -0.47 12.97
N ASN A 17 -7.98 -0.53 14.10
CA ASN A 17 -8.17 0.62 14.98
C ASN A 17 -6.85 1.13 15.55
N ARG A 18 -5.95 0.23 15.98
CA ARG A 18 -4.60 0.59 16.44
C ARG A 18 -3.80 1.29 15.33
N ARG A 19 -3.92 0.82 14.08
CA ARG A 19 -3.26 1.46 12.95
C ARG A 19 -3.82 2.84 12.66
N VAL A 20 -5.15 3.00 12.68
CA VAL A 20 -5.80 4.30 12.50
C VAL A 20 -5.39 5.29 13.59
N GLU A 21 -5.33 4.85 14.85
CA GLU A 21 -4.84 5.67 15.97
C GLU A 21 -3.40 6.13 15.77
N ALA A 22 -2.50 5.22 15.35
CA ALA A 22 -1.12 5.58 15.07
C ALA A 22 -1.02 6.60 13.92
N GLN A 23 -1.78 6.39 12.84
CA GLN A 23 -1.85 7.30 11.70
C GLN A 23 -2.34 8.70 12.13
N GLU A 24 -3.42 8.79 12.93
CA GLU A 24 -3.95 10.05 13.45
C GLU A 24 -3.00 10.74 14.43
N SER A 25 -2.25 9.96 15.22
CA SER A 25 -1.18 10.49 16.06
C SER A 25 -0.07 11.14 15.23
N HIS A 26 0.35 10.52 14.11
CA HIS A 26 1.33 11.12 13.21
C HIS A 26 0.81 12.41 12.57
N ARG A 27 -0.46 12.42 12.13
CA ARG A 27 -1.10 13.63 11.58
C ARG A 27 -1.08 14.77 12.59
N SER A 28 -1.45 14.48 13.84
CA SER A 28 -1.46 15.47 14.92
C SER A 28 -0.07 16.06 15.17
N THR A 29 0.98 15.22 15.13
CA THR A 29 2.38 15.67 15.22
C THR A 29 2.73 16.63 14.08
N LEU A 30 2.40 16.28 12.83
CA LEU A 30 2.75 17.12 11.68
C LEU A 30 2.02 18.46 11.66
N VAL A 31 0.78 18.52 12.13
CA VAL A 31 0.04 19.79 12.28
C VAL A 31 0.68 20.68 13.35
N SER A 32 1.16 20.11 14.46
CA SER A 32 1.80 20.88 15.53
C SER A 32 3.13 21.53 15.10
N VAL A 33 3.84 20.92 14.15
CA VAL A 33 5.16 21.35 13.68
C VAL A 33 5.13 22.71 12.97
N GLU A 34 4.04 23.04 12.28
CA GLU A 34 3.87 24.32 11.58
C GLU A 34 4.01 25.55 12.51
N THR A 35 4.08 25.32 13.82
CA THR A 35 4.22 26.35 14.87
C THR A 35 5.63 26.46 15.49
N THR A 36 6.62 25.67 15.02
CA THR A 36 7.94 25.56 15.70
C THR A 36 9.01 26.50 15.13
N ASP A 37 9.88 26.99 16.02
CA ASP A 37 10.91 28.03 15.81
C ASP A 37 12.06 27.61 14.87
N GLU A 38 12.30 28.38 13.79
CA GLU A 38 13.41 28.16 12.82
C GLU A 38 14.79 28.17 13.50
N ASN A 39 14.92 28.81 14.67
CA ASN A 39 16.18 28.89 15.41
C ASN A 39 16.66 27.53 15.96
N ALA A 40 15.78 26.55 16.13
CA ALA A 40 16.12 25.24 16.68
C ALA A 40 17.09 24.43 15.77
N LEU A 41 17.08 24.68 14.45
CA LEU A 41 17.95 23.99 13.50
C LEU A 41 19.40 24.49 13.55
N HIS A 42 19.62 25.75 13.93
CA HIS A 42 20.95 26.36 13.95
C HIS A 42 21.84 25.80 15.06
N SER A 43 21.26 25.27 16.14
CA SER A 43 21.99 24.63 17.23
C SER A 43 22.38 23.17 16.97
N LEU A 44 21.90 22.55 15.89
CA LEU A 44 22.16 21.14 15.58
C LEU A 44 23.49 20.94 14.83
N ASP A 45 24.05 19.74 14.95
CA ASP A 45 25.36 19.43 14.38
C ASP A 45 25.27 19.26 12.84
N SER A 46 26.03 20.05 12.10
CA SER A 46 26.13 20.02 10.64
C SER A 46 27.47 19.46 10.12
N THR A 47 28.24 18.78 10.97
CA THR A 47 29.58 18.27 10.63
C THR A 47 29.48 17.27 9.49
N LEU A 48 30.21 17.52 8.41
CA LEU A 48 30.18 16.72 7.17
C LEU A 48 30.35 15.22 7.42
N LYS A 49 31.22 14.84 8.37
CA LYS A 49 31.43 13.43 8.75
C LYS A 49 30.14 12.76 9.25
N LYS A 50 29.39 13.43 10.12
CA LYS A 50 28.16 12.88 10.72
C LYS A 50 27.00 12.88 9.74
N THR A 51 26.80 13.97 9.01
CA THR A 51 25.75 14.08 7.99
C THR A 51 25.99 13.09 6.84
N THR A 52 27.23 12.90 6.40
CA THR A 52 27.58 11.86 5.40
C THR A 52 27.34 10.44 5.92
N ALA A 53 27.67 10.17 7.19
CA ALA A 53 27.42 8.87 7.81
C ALA A 53 25.91 8.56 7.88
N PHE A 54 25.09 9.56 8.24
CA PHE A 54 23.64 9.47 8.20
C PHE A 54 23.14 9.14 6.79
N MET A 55 23.57 9.90 5.77
CA MET A 55 23.15 9.67 4.38
C MET A 55 23.57 8.28 3.87
N LYS A 56 24.71 7.75 4.31
CA LYS A 56 25.13 6.39 3.96
C LYS A 56 24.20 5.34 4.55
N LYS A 57 23.78 5.50 5.81
CA LYS A 57 22.79 4.61 6.45
C LYS A 57 21.42 4.68 5.78
N LEU A 58 21.00 5.90 5.39
CA LEU A 58 19.72 6.12 4.70
C LEU A 58 19.68 5.50 3.30
N LYS A 59 20.82 5.27 2.63
CA LYS A 59 20.84 4.55 1.34
C LYS A 59 20.70 3.03 1.48
N THR A 60 20.75 2.50 2.70
CA THR A 60 20.63 1.08 3.00
C THR A 60 19.56 0.86 4.07
N LEU A 61 18.33 1.35 3.83
CA LEU A 61 17.23 1.26 4.78
C LEU A 61 16.81 -0.19 5.04
N SER A 62 16.46 -0.43 6.29
CA SER A 62 15.72 -1.61 6.75
C SER A 62 14.89 -1.21 7.96
N ALA A 63 13.82 -1.94 8.26
CA ALA A 63 13.04 -1.72 9.48
C ALA A 63 13.91 -1.58 10.75
N ALA A 64 15.00 -2.35 10.87
CA ALA A 64 15.87 -2.35 12.03
C ALA A 64 16.74 -1.09 12.16
N SER A 65 17.05 -0.38 11.06
CA SER A 65 17.89 0.83 11.11
C SER A 65 17.10 2.10 11.41
N ILE A 66 15.77 2.07 11.29
CA ILE A 66 14.89 3.23 11.44
C ILE A 66 15.01 3.90 12.82
N PRO A 67 14.93 3.19 13.97
CA PRO A 67 14.99 3.86 15.26
C PRO A 67 16.30 4.64 15.47
N SER A 68 17.43 4.06 15.07
CA SER A 68 18.74 4.73 15.11
C SER A 68 18.79 5.94 14.17
N LEU A 69 18.19 5.84 12.99
CA LEU A 69 18.11 6.96 12.04
C LEU A 69 17.26 8.11 12.59
N ILE A 70 16.11 7.84 13.20
CA ILE A 70 15.27 8.90 13.81
C ILE A 70 16.02 9.58 14.96
N ASP A 71 16.72 8.79 15.78
CA ASP A 71 17.55 9.30 16.87
C ASP A 71 18.72 10.17 16.36
N GLU A 72 19.43 9.75 15.31
CA GLU A 72 20.46 10.56 14.67
C GLU A 72 19.90 11.82 14.00
N LEU A 73 18.76 11.70 13.31
CA LEU A 73 18.03 12.79 12.69
C LEU A 73 17.79 13.88 13.74
N SER A 74 17.35 13.54 14.95
CA SER A 74 17.09 14.48 16.07
C SER A 74 18.27 15.37 16.47
N ARG A 75 19.51 14.97 16.16
CA ARG A 75 20.74 15.67 16.56
C ARG A 75 21.45 16.39 15.42
N LEU A 76 21.05 16.15 14.18
CA LEU A 76 21.76 16.62 12.98
C LEU A 76 20.96 17.69 12.25
N ASN A 77 21.66 18.71 11.76
CA ASN A 77 21.12 19.62 10.76
C ASN A 77 21.35 19.02 9.36
N LEU A 78 20.27 18.60 8.72
CA LEU A 78 20.25 17.95 7.40
C LEU A 78 19.52 18.80 6.35
N SER A 79 19.35 20.11 6.58
CA SER A 79 18.63 20.99 5.65
C SER A 79 19.20 20.99 4.23
N LYS A 80 20.50 20.70 4.07
CA LYS A 80 21.18 20.61 2.77
C LYS A 80 21.03 19.25 2.07
N PHE A 81 20.38 18.28 2.71
CA PHE A 81 20.30 16.89 2.22
C PHE A 81 18.85 16.41 2.01
N VAL A 82 17.86 17.30 2.11
CA VAL A 82 16.43 16.92 2.09
C VAL A 82 16.03 16.26 0.76
N GLU A 83 16.56 16.76 -0.35
CA GLU A 83 16.35 16.17 -1.69
C GLU A 83 16.95 14.77 -1.78
N GLU A 84 18.19 14.59 -1.31
CA GLU A 84 18.86 13.30 -1.31
C GLU A 84 18.22 12.30 -0.33
N MET A 85 17.63 12.77 0.77
CA MET A 85 16.84 11.93 1.67
C MET A 85 15.59 11.40 0.98
N ALA A 86 14.85 12.28 0.30
CA ALA A 86 13.66 11.89 -0.46
C ALA A 86 13.98 10.90 -1.59
N ALA A 87 15.01 11.18 -2.40
CA ALA A 87 15.46 10.28 -3.45
C ALA A 87 15.95 8.94 -2.89
N GLY A 88 16.77 8.97 -1.84
CA GLY A 88 17.28 7.75 -1.19
C GLY A 88 16.16 6.85 -0.66
N ILE A 89 15.14 7.42 -0.02
CA ILE A 89 13.98 6.65 0.46
C ILE A 89 13.21 6.03 -0.71
N ALA A 90 12.91 6.80 -1.76
CA ALA A 90 12.12 6.33 -2.90
C ALA A 90 12.84 5.27 -3.75
N GLU A 91 14.17 5.33 -3.86
CA GLU A 91 14.98 4.39 -4.63
C GLU A 91 15.28 3.09 -3.87
N THR A 92 15.17 3.09 -2.54
CA THR A 92 15.49 1.91 -1.73
C THR A 92 14.55 0.75 -2.07
N LYS A 93 15.11 -0.45 -2.20
CA LYS A 93 14.33 -1.68 -2.42
C LYS A 93 13.70 -2.14 -1.10
N LEU A 94 12.42 -1.81 -0.93
CA LEU A 94 11.66 -2.09 0.28
C LEU A 94 10.96 -3.45 0.25
N LYS A 95 10.81 -4.05 1.43
CA LYS A 95 9.91 -5.18 1.68
C LYS A 95 8.62 -4.68 2.33
N PRO A 96 7.52 -5.46 2.32
CA PRO A 96 6.27 -5.07 2.99
C PRO A 96 6.45 -4.70 4.47
N SER A 97 7.36 -5.36 5.18
CA SER A 97 7.65 -5.11 6.60
C SER A 97 8.39 -3.77 6.83
N ASP A 98 9.01 -3.20 5.80
CA ASP A 98 9.77 -1.95 5.93
C ASP A 98 8.87 -0.72 5.80
N VAL A 99 7.63 -0.87 5.30
CA VAL A 99 6.75 0.27 4.98
C VAL A 99 6.44 1.11 6.20
N ILE A 100 5.93 0.51 7.29
CA ILE A 100 5.55 1.28 8.49
C ILE A 100 6.76 1.96 9.13
N PRO A 101 7.90 1.27 9.39
CA PRO A 101 9.10 1.94 9.89
C PRO A 101 9.58 3.09 8.99
N ILE A 102 9.50 2.95 7.66
CA ILE A 102 9.90 4.03 6.77
C ILE A 102 8.94 5.21 6.82
N VAL A 103 7.65 4.96 7.03
CA VAL A 103 6.67 6.03 7.27
C VAL A 103 6.99 6.77 8.56
N ASP A 104 7.40 6.08 9.63
CA ASP A 104 7.85 6.72 10.88
C ASP A 104 9.03 7.66 10.62
N LEU A 105 10.02 7.22 9.83
CA LEU A 105 11.14 8.06 9.41
C LEU A 105 10.66 9.25 8.56
N CYS A 106 9.74 9.04 7.61
CA CYS A 106 9.19 10.10 6.78
C CYS A 106 8.44 11.15 7.60
N VAL A 107 7.66 10.73 8.60
CA VAL A 107 7.00 11.65 9.55
C VAL A 107 8.04 12.44 10.33
N ALA A 108 9.10 11.79 10.83
CA ALA A 108 10.15 12.49 11.57
C ALA A 108 10.91 13.51 10.71
N ILE A 109 11.16 13.21 9.43
CA ILE A 109 11.80 14.15 8.48
C ILE A 109 10.83 15.29 8.14
N ALA A 110 9.58 14.99 7.79
CA ALA A 110 8.56 16.00 7.46
C ALA A 110 8.27 16.94 8.65
N SER A 111 8.34 16.42 9.88
CA SER A 111 8.20 17.20 11.13
C SER A 111 9.32 18.21 11.35
N ARG A 112 10.37 18.21 10.51
CA ARG A 112 11.51 19.13 10.64
C ARG A 112 11.80 19.90 9.36
N TYR A 113 11.53 19.28 8.22
CA TYR A 113 11.84 19.84 6.91
C TYR A 113 10.56 19.89 6.07
N PRO A 114 9.81 21.01 6.08
CA PRO A 114 8.51 21.11 5.41
C PRO A 114 8.55 20.77 3.91
N LYS A 115 9.67 21.06 3.23
CA LYS A 115 9.88 20.71 1.81
C LYS A 115 10.00 19.21 1.54
N PHE A 116 10.22 18.38 2.56
CA PHE A 116 10.38 16.95 2.36
C PHE A 116 9.15 16.32 1.71
N SER A 117 7.95 16.73 2.12
CA SER A 117 6.68 16.18 1.65
C SER A 117 6.49 16.30 0.13
N GLU A 118 6.81 17.46 -0.46
CA GLU A 118 6.75 17.67 -1.91
C GLU A 118 7.80 16.84 -2.64
N LEU A 119 9.01 16.72 -2.07
CA LEU A 119 10.12 16.00 -2.66
C LEU A 119 9.87 14.49 -2.67
N ILE A 120 9.43 13.90 -1.55
CA ILE A 120 9.19 12.45 -1.50
C ILE A 120 8.03 12.05 -2.44
N LEU A 121 7.01 12.89 -2.57
CA LEU A 121 5.91 12.63 -3.51
C LEU A 121 6.40 12.70 -4.96
N ALA A 122 7.24 13.69 -5.30
CA ALA A 122 7.82 13.83 -6.63
C ALA A 122 8.67 12.60 -7.01
N GLU A 123 9.46 12.07 -6.07
CA GLU A 123 10.27 10.87 -6.31
C GLU A 123 9.43 9.61 -6.47
N ILE A 124 8.42 9.39 -5.62
CA ILE A 124 7.52 8.24 -5.75
C ILE A 124 6.74 8.30 -7.08
N ARG A 125 6.28 9.49 -7.48
CA ARG A 125 5.54 9.71 -8.74
C ARG A 125 6.29 9.20 -9.98
N LYS A 126 7.63 9.23 -10.00
CA LYS A 126 8.46 8.74 -11.12
C LYS A 126 8.26 7.24 -11.39
N GLY A 127 7.90 6.47 -10.36
CA GLY A 127 7.68 5.02 -10.44
C GLY A 127 6.23 4.60 -10.71
N LEU A 128 5.28 5.55 -10.75
CA LEU A 128 3.84 5.25 -10.84
C LEU A 128 3.32 5.42 -12.28
N PRO A 129 2.42 4.54 -12.74
CA PRO A 129 1.72 4.73 -14.01
C PRO A 129 0.56 5.71 -13.81
N LEU A 130 0.70 6.93 -14.34
CA LEU A 130 -0.26 8.03 -14.16
C LEU A 130 -1.04 8.34 -15.45
N LYS A 131 -0.55 7.91 -16.60
CA LYS A 131 -1.17 8.11 -17.92
C LYS A 131 -1.49 6.76 -18.56
N ARG A 132 -2.53 6.72 -19.40
CA ARG A 132 -2.94 5.49 -20.11
C ARG A 132 -1.85 4.87 -20.99
N ALA A 133 -0.88 5.66 -21.46
CA ALA A 133 0.22 5.20 -22.30
C ALA A 133 1.42 4.67 -21.51
N ASP A 134 1.40 4.82 -20.18
CA ASP A 134 2.49 4.34 -19.32
C ASP A 134 2.55 2.80 -19.34
N LYS A 135 3.69 2.26 -18.92
CA LYS A 135 3.89 0.81 -18.78
C LYS A 135 4.41 0.51 -17.39
N ILE A 136 3.88 -0.55 -16.78
CA ILE A 136 4.37 -1.05 -15.50
C ILE A 136 5.65 -1.85 -15.77
N SER A 137 6.81 -1.25 -15.49
CA SER A 137 8.12 -1.89 -15.68
C SER A 137 8.48 -2.84 -14.54
N ASN A 138 8.10 -2.50 -13.30
CA ASN A 138 8.41 -3.27 -12.10
C ASN A 138 7.18 -3.44 -11.20
N PRO A 139 6.36 -4.48 -11.42
CA PRO A 139 5.14 -4.72 -10.63
C PRO A 139 5.40 -4.92 -9.13
N ALA A 140 6.56 -5.50 -8.77
CA ALA A 140 6.91 -5.74 -7.37
C ALA A 140 7.19 -4.43 -6.64
N LYS A 141 7.97 -3.51 -7.25
CA LYS A 141 8.21 -2.18 -6.70
C LYS A 141 6.92 -1.36 -6.67
N LEU A 142 6.16 -1.35 -7.77
CA LEU A 142 4.88 -0.61 -7.84
C LEU A 142 3.95 -0.99 -6.68
N ARG A 143 3.86 -2.28 -6.33
CA ARG A 143 3.05 -2.75 -5.20
C ARG A 143 3.47 -2.10 -3.88
N ILE A 144 4.77 -2.01 -3.62
CA ILE A 144 5.30 -1.41 -2.39
C ILE A 144 5.15 0.11 -2.42
N ASP A 145 5.41 0.76 -3.55
CA ASP A 145 5.31 2.21 -3.70
C ASP A 145 3.87 2.70 -3.55
N VAL A 146 2.88 1.99 -4.11
CA VAL A 146 1.46 2.33 -3.91
C VAL A 146 1.05 2.14 -2.45
N ARG A 147 1.54 1.08 -1.79
CA ARG A 147 1.27 0.87 -0.37
C ARG A 147 1.92 1.96 0.49
N LEU A 148 3.17 2.32 0.21
CA LEU A 148 3.88 3.41 0.87
C LEU A 148 3.12 4.73 0.70
N LEU A 149 2.70 5.06 -0.53
CA LEU A 149 1.91 6.26 -0.80
C LEU A 149 0.61 6.30 0.02
N CYS A 150 -0.10 5.17 0.16
CA CYS A 150 -1.28 5.11 1.02
C CYS A 150 -0.94 5.49 2.46
N GLU A 151 0.11 4.90 3.06
CA GLU A 151 0.49 5.19 4.45
C GLU A 151 0.99 6.64 4.61
N LEU A 152 1.74 7.18 3.65
CA LEU A 152 2.17 8.59 3.67
C LEU A 152 0.99 9.56 3.65
N ILE A 153 -0.08 9.24 2.92
CA ILE A 153 -1.33 10.03 2.93
C ILE A 153 -2.01 9.90 4.30
N LEU A 154 -2.18 8.67 4.79
CA LEU A 154 -2.91 8.39 6.03
C LEU A 154 -2.22 8.98 7.27
N CYS A 155 -0.89 9.04 7.29
CA CYS A 155 -0.10 9.70 8.33
C CYS A 155 0.06 11.22 8.13
N GLY A 156 -0.46 11.78 7.03
CA GLY A 156 -0.42 13.22 6.76
C GLY A 156 0.91 13.75 6.20
N VAL A 157 1.86 12.88 5.82
CA VAL A 157 3.13 13.30 5.21
C VAL A 157 2.87 13.94 3.85
N VAL A 158 1.94 13.40 3.06
CA VAL A 158 1.52 13.99 1.78
C VAL A 158 0.02 14.25 1.79
N GLY A 159 -0.38 15.47 1.41
CA GLY A 159 -1.77 15.90 1.43
C GLY A 159 -2.53 15.62 0.13
N LYS A 160 -3.30 16.61 -0.32
CA LYS A 160 -4.18 16.54 -1.50
C LYS A 160 -3.49 16.03 -2.77
N GLU A 161 -2.27 16.48 -3.03
CA GLU A 161 -1.46 16.05 -4.19
C GLU A 161 -1.15 14.55 -4.14
N GLY A 162 -0.92 14.00 -2.95
CA GLY A 162 -0.75 12.56 -2.74
C GLY A 162 -2.02 11.80 -3.07
N LEU A 163 -3.16 12.27 -2.57
CA LEU A 163 -4.47 11.66 -2.83
C LEU A 163 -4.84 11.65 -4.33
N GLN A 164 -4.59 12.75 -5.04
CA GLN A 164 -4.78 12.82 -6.49
C GLN A 164 -3.88 11.82 -7.23
N THR A 165 -2.62 11.69 -6.80
CA THR A 165 -1.67 10.72 -7.36
C THR A 165 -2.17 9.29 -7.17
N LEU A 166 -2.58 8.95 -5.94
CA LEU A 166 -3.12 7.64 -5.62
C LEU A 166 -4.36 7.32 -6.47
N GLY A 167 -5.29 8.26 -6.57
CA GLY A 167 -6.50 8.11 -7.39
C GLY A 167 -6.17 7.87 -8.87
N ALA A 168 -5.23 8.61 -9.43
CA ALA A 168 -4.78 8.43 -10.82
C ALA A 168 -4.13 7.05 -11.03
N THR A 169 -3.25 6.62 -10.13
CA THR A 169 -2.59 5.30 -10.21
C THR A 169 -3.59 4.15 -10.09
N LEU A 170 -4.48 4.19 -9.10
CA LEU A 170 -5.50 3.15 -8.92
C LEU A 170 -6.47 3.10 -10.10
N SER A 171 -6.85 4.26 -10.64
CA SER A 171 -7.66 4.36 -11.85
C SER A 171 -6.95 3.74 -13.05
N TYR A 172 -5.67 4.06 -13.27
CA TYR A 172 -4.87 3.44 -14.33
C TYR A 172 -4.90 1.91 -14.21
N ILE A 173 -4.55 1.38 -13.03
CA ILE A 173 -4.47 -0.06 -12.79
C ILE A 173 -5.82 -0.72 -13.07
N CYS A 174 -6.90 -0.22 -12.47
CA CYS A 174 -8.22 -0.85 -12.58
C CYS A 174 -8.83 -0.73 -13.98
N ILE A 175 -8.54 0.33 -14.72
CA ILE A 175 -9.13 0.58 -16.05
C ILE A 175 -8.35 -0.14 -17.16
N THR A 176 -7.03 -0.23 -17.06
CA THR A 176 -6.19 -0.83 -18.11
C THR A 176 -6.08 -2.34 -17.99
N ASP A 177 -6.20 -2.90 -16.78
CA ASP A 177 -5.96 -4.31 -16.51
C ASP A 177 -7.24 -5.16 -16.53
N LYS A 178 -8.00 -5.08 -17.64
CA LYS A 178 -9.30 -5.77 -17.81
C LYS A 178 -9.23 -7.15 -18.46
N GLY A 179 -8.11 -7.47 -19.10
CA GLY A 179 -7.91 -8.75 -19.79
C GLY A 179 -7.36 -9.79 -18.82
N GLU A 180 -6.04 -9.80 -18.66
CA GLU A 180 -5.32 -10.80 -17.86
C GLU A 180 -5.45 -10.58 -16.34
N HIS A 181 -5.85 -9.38 -15.89
CA HIS A 181 -5.91 -9.02 -14.46
C HIS A 181 -4.56 -9.23 -13.74
N SER A 182 -3.46 -8.91 -14.42
CA SER A 182 -2.09 -9.11 -13.96
C SER A 182 -1.75 -8.37 -12.67
N ASN A 183 -2.50 -7.33 -12.33
CA ASN A 183 -2.30 -6.49 -11.15
C ASN A 183 -3.23 -6.83 -9.98
N VAL A 184 -4.02 -7.92 -10.05
CA VAL A 184 -4.93 -8.33 -8.96
C VAL A 184 -4.17 -8.48 -7.63
N GLY A 185 -2.95 -9.03 -7.67
CA GLY A 185 -2.11 -9.20 -6.49
C GLY A 185 -1.66 -7.88 -5.85
N LEU A 186 -1.59 -6.78 -6.61
CA LEU A 186 -1.35 -5.45 -6.07
C LEU A 186 -2.58 -4.94 -5.34
N ILE A 187 -3.77 -5.00 -5.96
CA ILE A 187 -5.02 -4.54 -5.36
C ILE A 187 -5.29 -5.30 -4.05
N CYS A 188 -5.19 -6.64 -4.07
CA CYS A 188 -5.37 -7.46 -2.88
C CYS A 188 -4.39 -7.11 -1.75
N SER A 189 -3.17 -6.68 -2.07
CA SER A 189 -2.17 -6.29 -1.07
C SER A 189 -2.53 -5.00 -0.31
N LEU A 190 -3.45 -4.19 -0.85
CA LEU A 190 -3.97 -2.99 -0.22
C LEU A 190 -5.21 -3.28 0.64
N CYS A 191 -6.06 -4.22 0.21
CA CYS A 191 -7.37 -4.46 0.84
C CYS A 191 -7.29 -4.76 2.35
N ARG A 192 -6.41 -5.67 2.77
CA ARG A 192 -6.32 -6.03 4.20
C ARG A 192 -5.70 -4.94 5.08
N PRO A 193 -4.59 -4.30 4.68
CA PRO A 193 -3.90 -3.41 5.62
C PRO A 193 -4.42 -1.97 5.63
N VAL A 194 -4.90 -1.48 4.48
CA VAL A 194 -5.37 -0.09 4.32
C VAL A 194 -6.72 0.02 3.60
N GLY A 195 -7.33 -1.12 3.21
CA GLY A 195 -8.57 -1.12 2.42
C GLY A 195 -9.77 -0.50 3.15
N TRP A 196 -9.82 -0.60 4.48
CA TRP A 196 -10.78 0.13 5.27
C TRP A 196 -10.61 1.64 5.10
N GLN A 197 -9.40 2.16 5.34
CA GLN A 197 -9.14 3.59 5.30
C GLN A 197 -9.31 4.19 3.89
N ILE A 198 -8.78 3.51 2.86
CA ILE A 198 -8.75 4.05 1.49
C ILE A 198 -10.00 3.73 0.67
N ALA A 199 -10.72 2.64 0.99
CA ALA A 199 -11.82 2.14 0.17
C ALA A 199 -13.06 1.70 0.97
N GLY A 200 -13.06 1.80 2.30
CA GLY A 200 -14.20 1.37 3.13
C GLY A 200 -14.46 -0.12 3.05
N ILE A 201 -13.45 -0.92 2.72
CA ILE A 201 -13.60 -2.36 2.58
C ILE A 201 -13.56 -2.99 3.97
N VAL A 202 -14.69 -3.58 4.36
CA VAL A 202 -14.80 -4.46 5.51
C VAL A 202 -14.72 -5.91 4.99
N PRO A 203 -13.76 -6.73 5.45
CA PRO A 203 -13.69 -8.13 5.07
C PRO A 203 -14.99 -8.87 5.45
N SER A 204 -15.60 -9.56 4.49
CA SER A 204 -16.72 -10.47 4.76
C SER A 204 -16.20 -11.91 4.82
N PRO A 205 -16.67 -12.74 5.77
CA PRO A 205 -16.39 -14.17 5.74
C PRO A 205 -17.05 -14.85 4.52
N GLU A 206 -16.42 -15.92 4.02
CA GLU A 206 -16.90 -16.71 2.86
C GLU A 206 -18.19 -17.51 3.13
N ALA A 207 -18.61 -17.65 4.39
CA ALA A 207 -19.81 -18.37 4.81
C ALA A 207 -20.74 -17.49 5.67
N SER A 208 -22.03 -17.83 5.69
CA SER A 208 -23.12 -17.12 6.40
C SER A 208 -23.02 -17.15 7.94
N GLU A 209 -22.03 -17.84 8.47
CA GLU A 209 -21.67 -17.76 9.88
C GLU A 209 -20.51 -16.76 9.99
N GLY A 210 -20.51 -15.89 11.00
CA GLY A 210 -19.45 -14.90 11.21
C GLY A 210 -19.90 -13.76 12.12
N VAL A 211 -18.94 -13.09 12.76
CA VAL A 211 -19.22 -11.82 13.45
C VAL A 211 -19.37 -10.77 12.36
N SER A 212 -20.54 -10.13 12.28
CA SER A 212 -20.72 -8.95 11.43
C SER A 212 -19.86 -7.84 12.02
N VAL A 213 -18.76 -7.47 11.37
CA VAL A 213 -18.04 -6.25 11.70
C VAL A 213 -18.85 -5.10 11.14
N GLU A 214 -19.36 -4.24 12.00
CA GLU A 214 -20.11 -3.05 11.57
C GLU A 214 -19.15 -1.88 11.34
N GLU A 215 -19.52 -0.96 10.45
CA GLU A 215 -18.70 0.25 10.22
C GLU A 215 -18.50 1.06 11.52
N GLY A 216 -19.44 0.98 12.47
CA GLY A 216 -19.35 1.63 13.78
C GLY A 216 -18.25 1.06 14.69
N ASP A 217 -17.75 -0.15 14.42
CA ASP A 217 -16.67 -0.77 15.20
C ASP A 217 -15.28 -0.25 14.78
N LEU A 218 -15.20 0.43 13.64
CA LEU A 218 -13.96 0.83 13.00
C LEU A 218 -13.72 2.33 13.11
N LYS A 219 -12.54 2.69 13.63
CA LYS A 219 -12.09 4.08 13.66
C LYS A 219 -11.85 4.58 12.24
N VAL A 220 -12.18 5.85 12.02
CA VAL A 220 -12.05 6.49 10.72
C VAL A 220 -10.80 7.37 10.72
N ASN A 221 -9.97 7.23 9.69
CA ASN A 221 -8.90 8.17 9.41
C ASN A 221 -9.43 9.33 8.56
N GLU A 222 -9.13 10.56 8.95
CA GLU A 222 -9.67 11.78 8.34
C GLU A 222 -8.89 12.27 7.12
N ALA A 223 -7.73 11.67 6.80
CA ALA A 223 -6.93 12.06 5.64
C ALA A 223 -7.63 11.79 4.30
N ILE A 224 -8.61 10.87 4.28
CA ILE A 224 -9.39 10.51 3.10
C ILE A 224 -10.87 10.66 3.41
N THR A 225 -11.52 11.59 2.72
CA THR A 225 -12.95 11.87 2.89
C THR A 225 -13.82 10.69 2.42
N PRO A 226 -15.07 10.58 2.89
CA PRO A 226 -15.99 9.53 2.44
C PRO A 226 -16.19 9.48 0.92
N GLU A 227 -16.20 10.63 0.25
CA GLU A 227 -16.36 10.73 -1.21
C GLU A 227 -15.16 10.14 -1.94
N HIS A 228 -13.94 10.47 -1.51
CA HIS A 228 -12.73 9.91 -2.09
C HIS A 228 -12.63 8.40 -1.82
N ARG A 229 -13.01 7.97 -0.60
CA ARG A 229 -13.09 6.55 -0.23
C ARG A 229 -14.05 5.78 -1.13
N LYS A 230 -15.22 6.36 -1.40
CA LYS A 230 -16.21 5.80 -2.31
C LYS A 230 -15.68 5.65 -3.74
N VAL A 231 -14.95 6.63 -4.26
CA VAL A 231 -14.33 6.54 -5.59
C VAL A 231 -13.36 5.35 -5.68
N VAL A 232 -12.52 5.14 -4.66
CA VAL A 232 -11.61 3.98 -4.64
C VAL A 232 -12.39 2.66 -4.48
N ASN A 233 -13.44 2.65 -3.65
CA ASN A 233 -14.32 1.48 -3.52
C ASN A 233 -14.92 1.09 -4.87
N ASP A 234 -15.49 2.05 -5.59
CA ASP A 234 -16.11 1.83 -6.90
C ASP A 234 -15.08 1.28 -7.90
N LEU A 235 -13.83 1.76 -7.88
CA LEU A 235 -12.75 1.21 -8.72
C LEU A 235 -12.48 -0.26 -8.39
N PHE A 236 -12.34 -0.60 -7.10
CA PHE A 236 -12.03 -1.97 -6.67
C PHE A 236 -13.21 -2.91 -6.92
N SER A 237 -14.43 -2.48 -6.67
CA SER A 237 -15.67 -3.23 -6.92
C SER A 237 -15.88 -3.51 -8.41
N ASN A 238 -15.61 -2.52 -9.27
CA ASN A 238 -15.66 -2.69 -10.71
C ASN A 238 -14.57 -3.64 -11.22
N TYR A 239 -13.35 -3.52 -10.70
CA TYR A 239 -12.25 -4.42 -11.04
C TYR A 239 -12.55 -5.86 -10.61
N HIS A 240 -13.03 -6.06 -9.38
CA HIS A 240 -13.45 -7.36 -8.87
C HIS A 240 -14.56 -7.98 -9.72
N THR A 241 -15.59 -7.20 -10.09
CA THR A 241 -16.65 -7.67 -10.99
C THR A 241 -16.11 -8.11 -12.36
N GLY A 242 -15.15 -7.36 -12.91
CA GLY A 242 -14.45 -7.73 -14.14
C GLY A 242 -13.69 -9.05 -14.01
N LEU A 243 -12.97 -9.22 -12.90
CA LEU A 243 -12.21 -10.43 -12.58
C LEU A 243 -13.10 -11.66 -12.47
N ILE A 244 -14.22 -11.57 -11.76
CA ILE A 244 -15.19 -12.68 -11.63
C ILE A 244 -15.71 -13.10 -12.99
N ARG A 245 -16.12 -12.13 -13.84
CA ARG A 245 -16.58 -12.44 -15.21
C ARG A 245 -15.49 -13.10 -16.06
N HIS A 246 -14.23 -12.71 -15.88
CA HIS A 246 -13.12 -13.34 -16.58
C HIS A 246 -12.91 -14.78 -16.09
N LEU A 247 -12.93 -15.00 -14.78
CA LEU A 247 -12.82 -16.33 -14.16
C LEU A 247 -13.94 -17.27 -14.61
N GLU A 248 -15.20 -16.81 -14.61
CA GLU A 248 -16.36 -17.58 -15.07
C GLU A 248 -16.19 -18.05 -16.53
N LYS A 249 -15.70 -17.15 -17.41
CA LYS A 249 -15.41 -17.50 -18.81
C LYS A 249 -14.31 -18.54 -18.92
N ALA A 250 -13.22 -18.39 -18.17
CA ALA A 250 -12.12 -19.35 -18.15
C ALA A 250 -12.59 -20.74 -17.66
N CYS A 251 -13.38 -20.79 -16.58
CA CYS A 251 -13.99 -22.00 -16.05
C CYS A 251 -14.91 -22.67 -17.09
N ALA A 252 -15.74 -21.89 -17.79
CA ALA A 252 -16.61 -22.42 -18.85
C ALA A 252 -15.81 -23.06 -19.99
N VAL A 253 -14.73 -22.40 -20.45
CA VAL A 253 -13.82 -22.94 -21.47
C VAL A 253 -13.16 -24.23 -20.99
N MET A 254 -12.61 -24.23 -19.77
CA MET A 254 -12.01 -25.43 -19.16
C MET A 254 -12.99 -26.60 -19.09
N ASN A 255 -14.23 -26.36 -18.68
CA ASN A 255 -15.27 -27.39 -18.59
C ASN A 255 -15.57 -28.02 -19.96
N VAL A 256 -15.58 -27.24 -21.04
CA VAL A 256 -15.76 -27.75 -22.40
C VAL A 256 -14.58 -28.63 -22.82
N VAL A 257 -13.35 -28.20 -22.54
CA VAL A 257 -12.13 -28.96 -22.84
C VAL A 257 -12.10 -30.27 -22.06
N GLN A 258 -12.38 -30.24 -20.75
CA GLN A 258 -12.45 -31.44 -19.91
C GLN A 258 -13.48 -32.45 -20.41
N LYS A 259 -14.66 -31.99 -20.85
CA LYS A 259 -15.68 -32.86 -21.46
C LYS A 259 -15.17 -33.54 -22.73
N LYS A 260 -14.42 -32.83 -23.58
CA LYS A 260 -13.81 -33.40 -24.80
C LYS A 260 -12.76 -34.45 -24.47
N VAL A 261 -11.88 -34.18 -23.51
CA VAL A 261 -10.85 -35.13 -23.04
C VAL A 261 -11.50 -36.41 -22.52
N LYS A 262 -12.48 -36.30 -21.61
CA LYS A 262 -13.21 -37.47 -21.08
C LYS A 262 -13.91 -38.29 -22.17
N ARG A 263 -14.45 -37.66 -23.21
CA ARG A 263 -15.02 -38.37 -24.37
C ARG A 263 -13.95 -39.15 -25.13
N HIS A 264 -12.81 -38.52 -25.39
CA HIS A 264 -11.72 -39.13 -26.15
C HIS A 264 -11.08 -40.32 -25.40
N GLU A 265 -10.92 -40.22 -24.07
CA GLU A 265 -10.48 -41.32 -23.21
C GLU A 265 -11.44 -42.51 -23.26
N ARG A 266 -12.76 -42.26 -23.21
CA ARG A 266 -13.76 -43.33 -23.35
C ARG A 266 -13.67 -44.03 -24.70
N THR A 267 -13.54 -43.26 -25.79
CA THR A 267 -13.43 -43.85 -27.13
C THR A 267 -12.17 -44.69 -27.28
N ARG A 268 -11.01 -44.20 -26.81
CA ARG A 268 -9.73 -44.96 -26.85
C ARG A 268 -9.73 -46.18 -25.92
N GLY A 269 -10.31 -46.07 -24.73
CA GLY A 269 -10.46 -47.19 -23.80
C GLY A 269 -11.36 -48.30 -24.35
N ALA A 270 -12.46 -47.91 -25.00
CA ALA A 270 -13.35 -48.86 -25.70
C ALA A 270 -12.66 -49.53 -26.88
N THR A 271 -11.79 -48.82 -27.61
CA THR A 271 -10.97 -49.42 -28.68
C THR A 271 -10.00 -50.46 -28.12
N LEU A 272 -9.29 -50.17 -27.02
CA LEU A 272 -8.33 -51.11 -26.41
C LEU A 272 -8.99 -52.39 -25.86
N GLN A 273 -10.21 -52.30 -25.32
CA GLN A 273 -10.97 -53.48 -24.86
C GLN A 273 -11.55 -54.32 -26.01
N ALA A 274 -11.73 -53.74 -27.19
CA ALA A 274 -12.19 -54.49 -28.37
C ALA A 274 -11.08 -55.31 -29.05
N PHE A 275 -9.81 -55.08 -28.67
CA PHE A 275 -8.62 -55.78 -29.20
C PHE A 275 -7.96 -56.71 -28.17
N SER A 276 -8.61 -56.95 -27.02
CA SER A 276 -8.20 -57.88 -25.97
C SER A 276 -9.21 -59.02 -25.83
#